data_AF-A0AAJ6KAB5-F1
#
_entry.id   AF-A0AAJ6KAB5-F1
#
_cell.length_a   1.000
_cell.length_b   1.000
_cell.length_c   1.000
_cell.angle_alpha   90.00
_cell.angle_beta   90.00
_cell.angle_gamma   90.00
#
_symmetry.space_group_name_H-M   'P 1'
#
loop_
_entity.id
_entity.type
_entity.pdbx_description
1 polymer ?
#
loop_
_entity_poly.entity_id
_entity_poly.type
_entity_poly.pdbx_seq_one_letter_code
_entity_poly.pdbx_strand_id
1 'polypeptide(L)'
;MEFDAGDAKALALGSAGLPNAVDSAGKVHAEHVYVGQARNVLPDEAGQGDHLAALGRTAPGHHVDPSREAFGATVFGTDSNPADAADRRPVLDHDPLTGDRSGYLDADTESVYNVGRVTTGHEDDATAYHPEPPTKRDQDLIDGRPWWMAGR
;
A
#
# COMPACT_ATOMS: atom_id res chain seq x y z
N MET A 1 26.25 -20.78 11.48
CA MET A 1 25.29 -20.00 12.27
C MET A 1 24.20 -19.63 11.28
N GLU A 2 23.15 -20.44 11.27
CA GLU A 2 21.97 -20.26 10.41
C GLU A 2 20.95 -19.57 11.30
N PHE A 3 20.47 -18.40 10.87
CA PHE A 3 19.41 -17.71 11.58
C PHE A 3 18.12 -18.49 11.34
N ASP A 4 17.67 -19.21 12.37
CA ASP A 4 16.34 -19.81 12.37
C ASP A 4 15.33 -18.69 12.62
N ALA A 5 14.64 -18.29 11.55
CA ALA A 5 13.73 -17.17 11.50
C ALA A 5 12.30 -17.58 11.90
N GLY A 6 12.16 -18.48 12.88
CA GLY A 6 10.93 -19.20 13.22
C GLY A 6 9.72 -18.38 13.66
N ASP A 7 9.77 -17.04 13.56
CA ASP A 7 8.67 -16.10 13.78
C ASP A 7 8.81 -14.82 12.89
N ALA A 8 9.57 -14.88 11.78
CA ALA A 8 9.91 -13.67 11.02
C ALA A 8 8.72 -13.12 10.22
N LYS A 9 8.29 -11.91 10.59
CA LYS A 9 7.28 -11.12 9.86
C LYS A 9 7.98 -10.15 8.90
N ALA A 10 7.54 -10.11 7.65
CA ALA A 10 7.92 -9.08 6.68
C ALA A 10 6.79 -8.05 6.53
N LEU A 11 7.17 -6.79 6.33
CA LEU A 11 6.25 -5.69 6.13
C LEU A 11 6.64 -4.91 4.88
N ALA A 12 5.67 -4.67 3.99
CA ALA A 12 5.82 -3.79 2.84
C ALA A 12 4.78 -2.67 2.90
N LEU A 13 5.22 -1.42 2.73
CA LEU A 13 4.35 -0.24 2.71
C LEU A 13 4.51 0.46 1.36
N GLY A 14 3.39 0.82 0.73
CA GLY A 14 3.39 1.59 -0.53
C GLY A 14 4.28 1.00 -1.61
N SER A 15 4.27 -0.32 -1.79
CA SER A 15 5.26 -0.96 -2.65
C SER A 15 5.15 -0.48 -4.09
N ALA A 16 6.19 0.22 -4.57
CA ALA A 16 6.36 0.62 -5.96
C ALA A 16 6.67 -0.56 -6.91
N GLY A 17 6.61 -1.81 -6.43
CA GLY A 17 6.84 -3.00 -7.22
C GLY A 17 8.00 -3.85 -6.72
N LEU A 18 7.71 -5.11 -6.37
CA LEU A 18 8.75 -6.10 -6.10
C LEU A 18 9.35 -6.63 -7.40
N PRO A 19 10.60 -7.14 -7.39
CA PRO A 19 11.19 -7.81 -8.54
C PRO A 19 10.26 -8.90 -9.07
N ASN A 20 10.16 -9.05 -10.39
CA ASN A 20 9.29 -10.06 -11.03
C ASN A 20 9.55 -11.50 -10.56
N ALA A 21 10.76 -11.78 -10.07
CA ALA A 21 11.11 -13.09 -9.52
C ALA A 21 10.42 -13.37 -8.17
N VAL A 22 10.10 -12.33 -7.39
CA VAL A 22 9.43 -12.38 -6.08
C VAL A 22 7.93 -12.10 -6.28
N ASP A 23 7.25 -13.02 -6.96
CA ASP A 23 5.84 -12.90 -7.39
C ASP A 23 4.81 -13.43 -6.37
N SER A 24 5.27 -13.86 -5.20
CA SER A 24 4.42 -14.45 -4.14
C SER A 24 5.07 -14.28 -2.77
N ALA A 25 4.25 -14.26 -1.73
CA ALA A 25 4.67 -14.13 -0.33
C ALA A 25 5.66 -15.24 0.08
N GLY A 26 5.47 -16.47 -0.41
CA GLY A 26 6.39 -17.59 -0.13
C GLY A 26 7.83 -17.38 -0.62
N LYS A 27 8.05 -16.43 -1.56
CA LYS A 27 9.39 -16.07 -2.05
C LYS A 27 10.04 -14.93 -1.26
N VAL A 28 9.34 -14.34 -0.28
CA VAL A 28 9.87 -13.31 0.63
C VAL A 28 10.71 -13.94 1.75
N HIS A 29 10.63 -15.26 1.93
CA HIS A 29 11.34 -16.01 2.99
C HIS A 29 11.03 -15.48 4.41
N ALA A 30 9.77 -15.09 4.61
CA ALA A 30 9.20 -14.75 5.91
C ALA A 30 8.06 -15.73 6.21
N GLU A 31 7.76 -15.94 7.49
CA GLU A 31 6.62 -16.76 7.89
C GLU A 31 5.31 -16.07 7.50
N HIS A 32 5.24 -14.76 7.72
CA HIS A 32 4.09 -13.95 7.38
C HIS A 32 4.49 -12.65 6.69
N VAL A 33 3.72 -12.25 5.68
CA VAL A 33 3.92 -10.99 4.95
C VAL A 33 2.71 -10.10 5.16
N TYR A 34 2.95 -8.91 5.69
CA TYR A 34 1.96 -7.85 5.85
C TYR A 34 2.19 -6.73 4.84
N VAL A 35 1.10 -6.19 4.30
CA VAL A 35 1.15 -5.11 3.30
C VAL A 35 0.20 -3.98 3.70
N GLY A 36 0.72 -2.76 3.73
CA GLY A 36 -0.06 -1.53 3.79
C GLY A 36 0.02 -0.83 2.44
N GLN A 37 -1.12 -0.59 1.80
CA GLN A 37 -1.17 0.04 0.48
C GLN A 37 -2.27 1.08 0.45
N ALA A 38 -1.88 2.35 0.35
CA ALA A 38 -2.84 3.42 0.15
C ALA A 38 -3.42 3.36 -1.26
N ARG A 39 -4.55 4.04 -1.44
CA ARG A 39 -5.18 4.23 -2.75
C ARG A 39 -4.13 4.68 -3.78
N ASN A 40 -3.98 3.93 -4.87
CA ASN A 40 -3.20 4.43 -6.00
C ASN A 40 -3.92 5.61 -6.64
N VAL A 41 -3.22 6.70 -6.88
CA VAL A 41 -3.73 7.88 -7.61
C VAL A 41 -2.73 8.31 -8.68
N LEU A 42 -3.14 9.21 -9.57
CA LEU A 42 -2.21 9.78 -10.56
C LEU A 42 -1.24 10.80 -9.93
N PRO A 43 -0.05 11.01 -10.54
CA PRO A 43 0.89 12.04 -10.09
C PRO A 43 0.30 13.45 -9.94
N ASP A 44 -0.70 13.82 -10.74
CA ASP A 44 -1.39 15.12 -10.65
C ASP A 44 -2.57 15.15 -9.67
N GLU A 45 -2.83 14.03 -8.98
CA GLU A 45 -3.80 13.87 -7.88
C GLU A 45 -3.10 13.75 -6.52
N ALA A 46 -1.86 14.24 -6.40
CA ALA A 46 -1.09 14.23 -5.16
C ALA A 46 -1.90 14.79 -3.97
N GLY A 47 -1.79 14.14 -2.81
CA GLY A 47 -2.60 14.43 -1.63
C GLY A 47 -3.96 13.75 -1.61
N GLN A 48 -4.25 12.84 -2.55
CA GLN A 48 -5.44 11.98 -2.56
C GLN A 48 -5.12 10.48 -2.39
N GLY A 49 -3.84 10.14 -2.18
CA GLY A 49 -3.35 8.76 -2.08
C GLY A 49 -1.90 8.62 -2.53
N ASP A 50 -1.46 7.38 -2.70
CA ASP A 50 -0.12 7.04 -3.17
C ASP A 50 -0.01 7.24 -4.69
N HIS A 51 0.67 8.31 -5.08
CA HIS A 51 0.78 8.73 -6.47
C HIS A 51 1.94 8.08 -7.24
N LEU A 52 2.81 7.30 -6.56
CA LEU A 52 4.03 6.73 -7.15
C LEU A 52 4.03 5.20 -7.18
N ALA A 53 3.25 4.52 -6.33
CA ALA A 53 3.27 3.06 -6.26
C ALA A 53 2.87 2.41 -7.59
N ALA A 54 1.75 2.84 -8.18
CA ALA A 54 1.31 2.33 -9.49
C ALA A 54 2.33 2.67 -10.61
N LEU A 55 2.92 3.87 -10.57
CA LEU A 55 3.93 4.29 -11.54
C LEU A 55 5.18 3.42 -11.46
N GLY A 56 5.68 3.15 -10.25
CA GLY A 56 6.84 2.28 -10.04
C GLY A 56 6.64 0.88 -10.62
N ARG A 57 5.42 0.34 -10.53
CA ARG A 57 5.08 -1.00 -11.06
C ARG A 57 5.12 -1.08 -12.59
N THR A 58 5.22 0.05 -13.29
CA THR A 58 5.45 0.08 -14.74
C THR A 58 6.92 -0.14 -15.11
N ALA A 59 7.85 -0.01 -14.16
CA ALA A 59 9.28 -0.14 -14.40
C ALA A 59 9.65 -1.59 -14.80
N PRO A 60 10.55 -1.77 -15.79
CA PRO A 60 10.99 -3.09 -16.22
C PRO A 60 11.53 -3.91 -15.05
N GLY A 61 10.97 -5.11 -14.86
CA GLY A 61 11.45 -6.04 -13.84
C GLY A 61 10.85 -5.87 -12.45
N HIS A 62 9.96 -4.88 -12.24
CA HIS A 62 9.37 -4.56 -10.93
C HIS A 62 7.83 -4.49 -10.97
N HIS A 63 7.16 -5.44 -11.62
CA HIS A 63 5.70 -5.38 -11.84
C HIS A 63 4.86 -5.96 -10.71
N VAL A 64 5.48 -6.58 -9.70
CA VAL A 64 4.73 -7.33 -8.68
C VAL A 64 4.16 -6.38 -7.65
N ASP A 65 2.83 -6.38 -7.53
CA ASP A 65 2.07 -5.68 -6.51
C ASP A 65 1.76 -6.63 -5.33
N PRO A 66 2.42 -6.47 -4.17
CA PRO A 66 2.23 -7.37 -3.04
C PRO A 66 0.86 -7.20 -2.35
N SER A 67 0.10 -6.15 -2.66
CA SER A 67 -1.26 -5.95 -2.12
C SER A 67 -2.33 -6.79 -2.84
N ARG A 68 -2.00 -7.41 -3.98
CA ARG A 68 -2.95 -8.26 -4.70
C ARG A 68 -3.15 -9.58 -3.98
N GLU A 69 -4.40 -10.04 -3.96
CA GLU A 69 -4.79 -11.34 -3.39
C GLU A 69 -3.89 -12.49 -3.88
N ALA A 70 -3.57 -12.52 -5.18
CA ALA A 70 -2.73 -13.55 -5.78
C ALA A 70 -1.29 -13.62 -5.24
N PHE A 71 -0.78 -12.54 -4.62
CA PHE A 71 0.53 -12.53 -3.98
C PHE A 71 0.52 -13.34 -2.66
N GLY A 72 -0.62 -13.38 -1.95
CA GLY A 72 -0.79 -14.17 -0.73
C GLY A 72 -0.31 -13.49 0.56
N ALA A 73 -0.23 -12.16 0.60
CA ALA A 73 0.04 -11.41 1.83
C ALA A 73 -1.26 -11.05 2.57
N THR A 74 -1.15 -10.72 3.87
CA THR A 74 -2.22 -10.07 4.62
C THR A 74 -2.14 -8.56 4.40
N VAL A 75 -3.19 -7.99 3.83
CA VAL A 75 -3.27 -6.55 3.57
C VAL A 75 -4.10 -5.87 4.66
N PHE A 76 -3.61 -4.76 5.19
CA PHE A 76 -4.29 -3.95 6.20
C PHE A 76 -4.63 -2.55 5.67
N GLY A 77 -5.58 -1.87 6.32
CA GLY A 77 -6.04 -0.55 5.92
C GLY A 77 -4.99 0.55 6.11
N THR A 78 -4.95 1.50 5.18
CA THR A 78 -4.13 2.72 5.27
C THR A 78 -4.93 3.98 4.90
N ASP A 79 -6.17 3.83 4.47
CA ASP A 79 -7.02 4.86 3.86
C ASP A 79 -8.20 5.23 4.77
N SER A 80 -7.99 5.26 6.10
CA SER A 80 -9.00 5.62 7.09
C SER A 80 -9.80 6.84 6.65
N ASN A 81 -11.11 6.65 6.55
CA ASN A 81 -12.04 7.74 6.36
C ASN A 81 -12.20 8.45 7.73
N PRO A 82 -12.02 9.78 7.80
CA PRO A 82 -12.26 10.54 9.04
C PRO A 82 -13.67 10.34 9.63
N ALA A 83 -14.65 9.93 8.81
CA ALA A 83 -15.98 9.57 9.28
C ALA A 83 -16.03 8.24 10.07
N ASP A 84 -15.12 7.31 9.78
CA ASP A 84 -15.09 5.95 10.35
C ASP A 84 -14.05 5.82 11.48
N ALA A 85 -13.00 6.64 11.44
CA ALA A 85 -11.96 6.71 12.47
C ALA A 85 -11.46 8.14 12.64
N ALA A 86 -12.17 8.95 13.43
CA ALA A 86 -11.90 10.39 13.61
C ALA A 86 -10.45 10.71 14.04
N ASP A 87 -9.79 9.78 14.73
CA ASP A 87 -8.43 9.95 15.25
C ASP A 87 -7.34 9.36 14.33
N ARG A 88 -7.71 8.81 13.16
CA ARG A 88 -6.77 8.18 12.21
C ARG A 88 -6.84 8.86 10.87
N ARG A 89 -5.68 9.22 10.36
CA ARG A 89 -5.55 9.89 9.06
C ARG A 89 -5.26 8.86 7.96
N PRO A 90 -5.80 9.05 6.76
CA PRO A 90 -5.40 8.28 5.61
C PRO A 90 -3.96 8.62 5.22
N VAL A 91 -3.30 7.68 4.54
CA VAL A 91 -2.05 7.94 3.82
C VAL A 91 -2.40 8.63 2.50
N LEU A 92 -1.79 9.79 2.24
CA LEU A 92 -2.08 10.62 1.05
C LEU A 92 -0.83 10.92 0.22
N ASP A 93 0.30 10.33 0.59
CA ASP A 93 1.57 10.45 -0.11
C ASP A 93 2.31 9.11 -0.10
N HIS A 94 3.20 8.92 -1.07
CA HIS A 94 4.03 7.74 -1.20
C HIS A 94 5.16 7.70 -0.16
N ASP A 95 5.69 8.87 0.22
CA ASP A 95 6.86 8.96 1.05
C ASP A 95 6.62 8.35 2.44
N PRO A 96 7.65 7.75 3.07
CA PRO A 96 7.50 7.22 4.42
C PRO A 96 7.11 8.29 5.44
N LEU A 97 7.63 9.51 5.30
CA LEU A 97 7.36 10.64 6.20
C LEU A 97 7.33 11.93 5.39
N THR A 98 6.39 12.80 5.70
CA THR A 98 6.14 14.05 4.97
C THR A 98 5.95 15.22 5.93
N GLY A 99 6.24 16.44 5.46
CA GLY A 99 6.07 17.65 6.29
C GLY A 99 4.61 17.98 6.64
N ASP A 100 3.66 17.54 5.81
CA ASP A 100 2.21 17.69 6.03
C ASP A 100 1.59 16.50 6.81
N ARG A 101 2.43 15.53 7.17
CA ARG A 101 2.14 14.38 7.99
C ARG A 101 1.14 13.41 7.35
N SER A 102 1.34 13.07 6.09
CA SER A 102 0.47 12.22 5.26
C SER A 102 1.12 10.93 4.73
N GLY A 103 2.39 10.66 5.07
CA GLY A 103 3.14 9.48 4.64
C GLY A 103 2.88 8.24 5.49
N TYR A 104 3.38 7.08 5.04
CA TYR A 104 3.08 5.77 5.65
C TYR A 104 3.53 5.60 7.12
N LEU A 105 4.53 6.34 7.57
CA LEU A 105 5.08 6.32 8.93
C LEU A 105 4.76 7.60 9.71
N ASP A 106 3.96 8.50 9.16
CA ASP A 106 3.57 9.72 9.85
C ASP A 106 2.69 9.40 11.06
N ALA A 107 2.95 10.13 12.15
CA ALA A 107 2.18 10.01 13.38
C ALA A 107 0.70 10.26 13.08
N ASP A 108 -0.18 9.49 13.71
CA ASP A 108 -1.64 9.54 13.53
C ASP A 108 -2.17 8.95 12.21
N THR A 109 -1.34 8.41 11.31
CA THR A 109 -1.86 7.67 10.13
C THR A 109 -2.32 6.28 10.50
N GLU A 110 -3.38 5.78 9.85
CA GLU A 110 -3.84 4.41 10.03
C GLU A 110 -2.73 3.38 9.77
N SER A 111 -1.88 3.67 8.77
CA SER A 111 -0.71 2.87 8.43
C SER A 111 0.18 2.63 9.65
N VAL A 112 0.67 3.67 10.33
CA VAL A 112 1.60 3.48 11.47
C VAL A 112 0.94 2.75 12.65
N TYR A 113 -0.37 2.94 12.87
CA TYR A 113 -1.12 2.18 13.87
C TYR A 113 -1.20 0.69 13.54
N ASN A 114 -1.48 0.35 12.28
CA ASN A 114 -1.57 -1.05 11.85
C ASN A 114 -0.19 -1.71 11.80
N VAL A 115 0.86 -0.98 11.41
CA VAL A 115 2.26 -1.43 11.54
C VAL A 115 2.55 -1.81 12.99
N GLY A 116 2.20 -0.96 13.95
CA GLY A 116 2.33 -1.27 15.37
C GLY A 116 1.62 -2.56 15.75
N ARG A 117 0.37 -2.74 15.32
CA ARG A 117 -0.44 -3.93 15.63
C ARG A 117 0.15 -5.23 15.07
N VAL A 118 0.45 -5.28 13.77
CA VAL A 118 0.92 -6.51 13.12
C VAL A 118 2.32 -6.92 13.59
N THR A 119 3.13 -5.94 14.03
CA THR A 119 4.49 -6.20 14.56
C THR A 119 4.52 -6.55 16.04
N THR A 120 3.42 -6.34 16.79
CA THR A 120 3.37 -6.56 18.25
C THR A 120 2.44 -7.70 18.67
N GLY A 121 1.94 -8.51 17.72
CA GLY A 121 1.08 -9.65 18.02
C GLY A 121 -0.41 -9.30 18.16
N HIS A 122 -0.80 -8.14 17.65
CA HIS A 122 -2.17 -7.62 17.65
C HIS A 122 -2.74 -7.53 16.21
N GLU A 123 -2.29 -8.40 15.31
CA GLU A 123 -2.73 -8.44 13.91
C GLU A 123 -4.25 -8.50 13.73
N ASP A 124 -4.98 -9.20 14.61
CA ASP A 124 -6.44 -9.28 14.57
C ASP A 124 -7.14 -7.93 14.83
N ASP A 125 -6.44 -6.98 15.46
CA ASP A 125 -6.94 -5.62 15.69
C ASP A 125 -6.63 -4.67 14.52
N ALA A 126 -5.80 -5.09 13.55
CA ALA A 126 -5.49 -4.29 12.37
C ALA A 126 -6.77 -4.02 11.57
N THR A 127 -6.92 -2.79 11.07
CA THR A 127 -8.12 -2.47 10.29
C THR A 127 -8.08 -3.18 8.94
N ALA A 128 -9.26 -3.54 8.45
CA ALA A 128 -9.39 -4.24 7.18
C ALA A 128 -8.95 -3.34 6.02
N TYR A 129 -8.29 -3.94 5.04
CA TYR A 129 -8.01 -3.28 3.78
C TYR A 129 -9.30 -3.17 2.95
N HIS A 130 -9.62 -1.94 2.53
CA HIS A 130 -10.72 -1.66 1.64
C HIS A 130 -10.14 -1.14 0.32
N PRO A 131 -10.00 -1.99 -0.71
CA PRO A 131 -9.47 -1.53 -1.99
C PRO A 131 -10.39 -0.45 -2.56
N GLU A 132 -9.86 0.76 -2.68
CA GLU A 132 -10.55 1.80 -3.40
C GLU A 132 -10.43 1.55 -4.90
N PRO A 133 -11.53 1.70 -5.67
CA PRO A 133 -11.45 1.60 -7.11
C PRO A 133 -10.50 2.68 -7.66
N PRO A 134 -9.86 2.42 -8.82
CA PRO A 134 -9.11 3.43 -9.53
C PRO A 134 -9.92 4.72 -9.64
N THR A 135 -9.26 5.89 -9.62
CA THR A 135 -10.01 7.13 -9.87
C THR A 135 -10.73 7.02 -11.22
N LYS A 136 -11.82 7.78 -11.43
CA LYS A 136 -12.51 7.78 -12.73
C LYS A 136 -11.52 8.03 -13.88
N ARG A 137 -10.51 8.85 -13.61
CA ARG A 137 -9.44 9.17 -14.53
C ARG A 137 -8.46 8.01 -14.74
N ASP A 138 -8.08 7.28 -13.70
CA ASP A 138 -7.33 6.03 -13.85
C ASP A 138 -8.09 5.02 -14.70
N GLN A 139 -9.41 4.87 -14.46
CA GLN A 139 -10.25 3.99 -15.24
C GLN A 139 -10.31 4.43 -16.70
N ASP A 140 -10.41 5.74 -16.97
CA ASP A 140 -10.36 6.29 -18.33
C ASP A 140 -9.04 5.94 -19.05
N LEU A 141 -7.90 6.02 -18.36
CA LEU A 141 -6.59 5.64 -18.91
C LEU A 141 -6.45 4.13 -19.13
N ILE A 142 -6.92 3.31 -18.19
CA ILE A 142 -6.96 1.84 -18.30
C ILE A 142 -7.84 1.39 -19.47
N ASP A 143 -8.98 2.07 -19.67
CA ASP A 143 -9.91 1.83 -20.78
C ASP A 143 -9.36 2.32 -22.15
N GLY A 144 -8.16 2.91 -22.18
CA GLY A 144 -7.53 3.44 -23.38
C GLY A 144 -8.18 4.72 -23.91
N ARG A 145 -8.92 5.46 -23.06
CA ARG A 145 -9.44 6.78 -23.44
C ARG A 145 -8.27 7.78 -23.51
N PRO A 146 -8.22 8.63 -24.55
CA PRO A 146 -7.18 9.64 -24.64
C PRO A 146 -7.17 10.57 -23.42
N TRP A 147 -5.99 11.00 -22.97
CA TRP A 147 -5.81 11.82 -21.77
C TRP A 147 -6.57 13.18 -21.82
N TRP A 148 -6.95 13.67 -23.01
CA TRP A 148 -7.80 14.87 -23.17
C TRP A 148 -9.31 14.59 -23.08
N MET A 149 -9.71 13.32 -23.02
CA MET A 149 -11.09 12.87 -22.77
C MET A 149 -11.28 12.29 -21.36
N ALA A 150 -10.18 12.05 -20.62
CA ALA A 150 -10.24 11.62 -19.23
C ALA A 150 -10.75 12.79 -18.36
N GLY A 151 -11.78 12.54 -17.56
CA GLY A 151 -12.71 13.57 -17.05
C GLY A 151 -12.09 14.72 -16.24
N ARG A 152 -12.56 15.94 -16.56
CA ARG A 152 -12.65 17.08 -15.62
C ARG A 152 -13.65 16.80 -14.52
#